data_AF-A0A7S2S6G1-F1
#
_entry.id   AF-A0A7S2S6G1-F1
#
_cell.length_a   1.000
_cell.length_b   1.000
_cell.length_c   1.000
_cell.angle_alpha   90.00
_cell.angle_beta   90.00
_cell.angle_gamma   90.00
#
_symmetry.space_group_name_H-M   'P 1'
#
loop_
_entity.id
_entity.type
_entity.pdbx_description
1 polymer ?
#
loop_
_entity_poly.entity_id
_entity_poly.type
_entity_poly.pdbx_seq_one_letter_code
_entity_poly.pdbx_strand_id
1 'polypeptide(L)'
;MNENSMYGEKLISRSPASVGTISPSSELSRSPRDGHGKKREGSLLAKKTRFFQIAAIAFLTFLVLLRFNKVPTDMRKSTTTVWFLRPKQVLKPEEEMTILDETPVRSKQDEEEQQAMAEFLEEADSISTSPEYTALQTNDPRTDKYKIGFERDTYLSDFKNELAENNIDDYEEILRRDIKLLVEEARELLENITCIPAVCGDPFHLFSASVPKVVLASRPGSGNTWTRNLIRNGMRVYTGSVYSDFSLARGGFKGELLSKYSVKTGVVKSHYPLVSRPGGHYDGQGWSHGTIHVVRAPLDALLAECQRKRSKGPGGHTKALPEKYLKRTCTNFAISRSRSYNAAVRYWEKDTDSYGETFKDFTGNLRFKFVNGKPTFSLFYEDLSRDLQSALLHLFAALKYFYRNQMPSVYEATACALHSLKVTEKFHRKATTPKLFENRPDIVEPLCRKFRTYWNVHKWGECDGTLQKHRTDVTKIQPISIPSDFCDSTIEEKDTVRLDPLFEANTTRKSGDESP
;
A
#
# COMPACT_ATOMS: atom_id res chain seq x y z
N MET A 1 20.93 55.51 29.95
CA MET A 1 20.24 56.81 30.11
C MET A 1 19.30 56.97 28.92
N ASN A 2 18.00 56.93 29.20
CA ASN A 2 16.87 57.71 28.65
C ASN A 2 16.80 58.01 27.14
N GLU A 3 15.65 58.04 26.47
CA GLU A 3 14.24 57.72 26.74
C GLU A 3 13.47 58.13 25.46
N ASN A 4 12.30 57.51 25.23
CA ASN A 4 11.09 58.08 24.62
C ASN A 4 11.11 58.52 23.13
N SER A 5 10.00 58.56 22.39
CA SER A 5 8.66 57.94 22.39
C SER A 5 8.01 58.46 21.10
N MET A 6 7.15 57.70 20.42
CA MET A 6 5.92 58.32 19.90
C MET A 6 4.84 57.30 19.53
N TYR A 7 3.62 57.70 19.88
CA TYR A 7 2.35 57.01 19.96
C TYR A 7 1.65 56.76 18.62
N GLY A 8 0.69 55.82 18.65
CA GLY A 8 -0.37 55.68 17.64
C GLY A 8 -1.41 54.62 18.01
N GLU A 9 -2.20 54.87 19.06
CA GLU A 9 -3.39 54.08 19.43
C GLU A 9 -4.55 54.24 18.43
N LYS A 10 -5.33 53.17 18.24
CA LYS A 10 -6.76 53.29 17.88
C LYS A 10 -7.60 52.25 18.63
N LEU A 11 -8.38 52.77 19.57
CA LEU A 11 -9.46 52.15 20.35
C LEU A 11 -10.64 51.72 19.45
N ILE A 12 -11.22 50.53 19.68
CA ILE A 12 -12.69 50.36 19.76
C ILE A 12 -13.03 49.35 20.88
N SER A 13 -13.89 49.82 21.76
CA SER A 13 -14.51 49.21 22.94
C SER A 13 -15.74 48.33 22.62
N ARG A 14 -16.01 47.27 23.42
CA ARG A 14 -17.14 47.18 24.38
C ARG A 14 -17.42 45.75 24.91
N SER A 15 -17.18 45.62 26.21
CA SER A 15 -17.92 44.98 27.32
C SER A 15 -18.45 43.51 27.32
N PRO A 16 -18.35 42.83 28.49
CA PRO A 16 -18.87 41.50 28.78
C PRO A 16 -20.20 41.50 29.58
N ALA A 17 -20.93 40.40 29.55
CA ALA A 17 -22.04 40.07 30.47
C ALA A 17 -22.07 38.53 30.62
N SER A 18 -22.47 37.90 31.72
CA SER A 18 -22.68 38.26 33.12
C SER A 18 -22.91 36.92 33.83
N VAL A 19 -22.41 36.82 35.05
CA VAL A 19 -22.50 35.65 35.93
C VAL A 19 -23.93 35.46 36.43
N GLY A 20 -24.39 34.20 36.51
CA GLY A 20 -25.65 33.83 37.17
C GLY A 20 -25.57 32.42 37.75
N THR A 21 -25.35 32.33 39.06
CA THR A 21 -25.40 31.13 39.91
C THR A 21 -26.79 30.99 40.54
N ILE A 22 -27.46 29.84 40.43
CA ILE A 22 -28.45 29.33 41.42
C ILE A 22 -28.44 27.78 41.41
N SER A 23 -28.32 27.18 42.59
CA SER A 23 -28.64 25.77 42.93
C SER A 23 -29.77 25.78 43.99
N PRO A 24 -30.19 24.64 44.58
CA PRO A 24 -31.04 23.58 44.04
C PRO A 24 -32.35 23.43 44.86
N SER A 25 -33.36 22.73 44.33
CA SER A 25 -34.47 22.23 45.15
C SER A 25 -34.87 20.81 44.77
N SER A 26 -34.91 19.99 45.82
CA SER A 26 -35.42 18.63 45.93
C SER A 26 -36.94 18.60 45.82
N GLU A 27 -37.52 17.57 45.21
CA GLU A 27 -38.74 16.95 45.75
C GLU A 27 -38.99 15.53 45.22
N LEU A 28 -39.27 14.65 46.18
CA LEU A 28 -39.73 13.28 46.05
C LEU A 28 -41.13 13.24 45.40
N SER A 29 -41.39 12.25 44.53
CA SER A 29 -42.69 11.55 44.58
C SER A 29 -42.70 10.18 43.89
N ARG A 30 -43.01 9.19 44.72
CA ARG A 30 -43.97 8.07 44.53
C ARG A 30 -43.82 7.07 43.37
N SER A 31 -43.54 5.84 43.80
CA SER A 31 -43.88 4.54 43.21
C SER A 31 -45.36 4.38 42.86
N PRO A 32 -45.67 3.50 41.88
CA PRO A 32 -46.61 2.41 42.17
C PRO A 32 -46.02 1.02 41.91
N ARG A 33 -46.45 0.08 42.76
CA ARG A 33 -46.30 -1.38 42.61
C ARG A 33 -47.28 -1.89 41.57
N ASP A 34 -46.83 -2.81 40.73
CA ASP A 34 -47.54 -3.91 40.07
C ASP A 34 -46.45 -4.78 39.43
N GLY A 35 -46.48 -6.11 39.33
CA GLY A 35 -47.45 -7.15 39.59
C GLY A 35 -46.80 -8.45 39.07
N HIS A 36 -47.04 -9.56 39.75
CA HIS A 36 -46.47 -10.88 39.48
C HIS A 36 -46.69 -11.40 38.05
N GLY A 37 -45.66 -12.01 37.44
CA GLY A 37 -45.80 -12.73 36.17
C GLY A 37 -44.56 -13.51 35.71
N LYS A 38 -44.01 -14.44 36.51
CA LYS A 38 -42.99 -15.40 36.04
C LYS A 38 -43.65 -16.68 35.50
N LYS A 39 -43.53 -16.93 34.19
CA LYS A 39 -43.74 -18.28 33.60
C LYS A 39 -42.62 -18.62 32.60
N ARG A 40 -41.86 -19.65 32.98
CA ARG A 40 -41.21 -20.71 32.17
C ARG A 40 -40.43 -20.31 30.90
N GLU A 41 -39.13 -20.06 31.05
CA GLU A 41 -38.11 -20.41 30.06
C GLU A 41 -36.95 -21.14 30.75
N GLY A 42 -37.06 -22.46 30.87
CA GLY A 42 -36.10 -23.27 31.66
C GLY A 42 -35.77 -24.65 31.12
N SER A 43 -36.16 -25.01 29.89
CA SER A 43 -35.95 -26.39 29.39
C SER A 43 -35.08 -26.52 28.13
N LEU A 44 -34.73 -25.43 27.44
CA LEU A 44 -33.92 -25.50 26.22
C LEU A 44 -32.41 -25.33 26.47
N LEU A 45 -32.03 -24.53 27.48
CA LEU A 45 -30.62 -24.28 27.81
C LEU A 45 -29.97 -25.49 28.50
N ALA A 46 -30.72 -26.22 29.34
CA ALA A 46 -30.24 -27.41 30.04
C ALA A 46 -30.04 -28.65 29.13
N LYS A 47 -30.75 -28.72 28.00
CA LYS A 47 -30.59 -29.82 27.02
C LYS A 47 -29.35 -29.63 26.14
N LYS A 48 -28.98 -28.38 25.82
CA LYS A 48 -27.77 -28.08 25.03
C LYS A 48 -26.48 -28.35 25.83
N THR A 49 -26.45 -28.05 27.13
CA THR A 49 -25.27 -28.32 27.98
C THR A 49 -25.00 -29.81 28.17
N ARG A 50 -26.03 -30.66 28.28
CA ARG A 50 -25.84 -32.12 28.36
C ARG A 50 -25.27 -32.74 27.07
N PHE A 51 -25.66 -32.22 25.90
CA PHE A 51 -25.13 -32.72 24.63
C PHE A 51 -23.63 -32.42 24.47
N PHE A 52 -23.19 -31.21 24.84
CA PHE A 52 -21.76 -30.85 24.80
C PHE A 52 -20.92 -31.62 25.82
N GLN A 53 -21.47 -31.93 27.00
CA GLN A 53 -20.77 -32.75 28.00
C GLN A 53 -20.58 -34.20 27.53
N ILE A 54 -21.58 -34.81 26.89
CA ILE A 54 -21.47 -36.17 26.36
C ILE A 54 -20.46 -36.22 25.19
N ALA A 55 -20.48 -35.24 24.30
CA ALA A 55 -19.52 -35.15 23.20
C ALA A 55 -18.08 -34.93 23.69
N ALA A 56 -17.88 -34.11 24.73
CA ALA A 56 -16.57 -33.89 25.33
C ALA A 56 -16.03 -35.14 26.03
N ILE A 57 -16.89 -35.87 26.75
CA ILE A 57 -16.51 -37.15 27.38
C ILE A 57 -16.15 -38.17 26.30
N ALA A 58 -16.96 -38.35 25.25
CA ALA A 58 -16.65 -39.28 24.17
C ALA A 58 -15.33 -38.96 23.45
N PHE A 59 -15.03 -37.68 23.25
CA PHE A 59 -13.77 -37.24 22.65
C PHE A 59 -12.56 -37.47 23.57
N LEU A 60 -12.71 -37.20 24.87
CA LEU A 60 -11.67 -37.50 25.87
C LEU A 60 -11.44 -39.01 26.01
N THR A 61 -12.49 -39.83 26.00
CA THR A 61 -12.37 -41.29 26.02
C THR A 61 -11.68 -41.79 24.75
N PHE A 62 -11.98 -41.23 23.58
CA PHE A 62 -11.30 -41.56 22.33
C PHE A 62 -9.81 -41.20 22.35
N LEU A 63 -9.45 -40.02 22.88
CA LEU A 63 -8.05 -39.62 23.03
C LEU A 63 -7.29 -40.47 24.07
N VAL A 64 -7.97 -40.90 25.14
CA VAL A 64 -7.41 -41.84 26.13
C VAL A 64 -7.18 -43.20 25.49
N LEU A 65 -8.12 -43.72 24.68
CA LEU A 65 -7.97 -44.98 23.96
C LEU A 65 -6.84 -44.92 22.91
N LEU A 66 -6.65 -43.78 22.24
CA LEU A 66 -5.50 -43.55 21.35
C LEU A 66 -4.17 -43.51 22.11
N ARG A 67 -4.15 -43.07 23.37
CA ARG A 67 -2.93 -42.97 24.19
C ARG A 67 -2.50 -44.30 24.79
N PHE A 68 -3.41 -45.27 24.92
CA PHE A 68 -3.15 -46.58 25.53
C PHE A 68 -2.87 -47.72 24.53
N ASN A 69 -2.58 -47.41 23.27
CA ASN A 69 -1.92 -48.28 22.28
C ASN A 69 -2.30 -49.79 22.34
N LYS A 70 -3.60 -50.07 22.48
CA LYS A 70 -4.18 -51.41 22.31
C LYS A 70 -5.22 -51.34 21.19
N VAL A 71 -4.74 -51.14 19.97
CA VAL A 71 -5.50 -51.46 18.76
C VAL A 71 -4.76 -52.61 18.08
N PRO A 72 -5.37 -53.81 17.97
CA PRO A 72 -4.77 -54.92 17.24
C PRO A 72 -4.49 -54.54 15.78
N THR A 73 -3.36 -54.97 15.26
CA THR A 73 -2.78 -54.56 13.97
C THR A 73 -3.57 -54.96 12.72
N ASP A 74 -4.72 -55.64 12.85
CA ASP A 74 -5.50 -56.15 11.70
C ASP A 74 -6.66 -55.27 11.21
N MET A 75 -6.82 -54.05 11.72
CA MET A 75 -7.81 -53.08 11.19
C MET A 75 -7.18 -51.91 10.43
N ARG A 76 -6.13 -52.16 9.62
CA ARG A 76 -5.57 -51.15 8.69
C ARG A 76 -5.92 -51.34 7.22
N LYS A 77 -6.85 -52.25 6.88
CA LYS A 77 -7.35 -52.43 5.51
C LYS A 77 -8.88 -52.58 5.47
N SER A 78 -9.62 -51.53 5.84
CA SER A 78 -11.02 -51.35 5.41
C SER A 78 -11.57 -50.03 5.97
N THR A 79 -11.23 -48.91 5.33
CA THR A 79 -11.99 -47.65 5.50
C THR A 79 -12.08 -46.94 4.16
N THR A 80 -12.71 -47.62 3.21
CA THR A 80 -13.46 -46.97 2.14
C THR A 80 -14.87 -47.54 2.25
N THR A 81 -15.88 -46.67 2.20
CA THR A 81 -17.32 -46.94 2.22
C THR A 81 -18.03 -46.61 3.55
N VAL A 82 -19.12 -45.85 3.37
CA VAL A 82 -20.24 -45.54 4.29
C VAL A 82 -20.03 -44.35 5.23
N TRP A 83 -20.62 -43.20 4.87
CA TRP A 83 -21.74 -42.53 5.58
C TRP A 83 -22.19 -41.30 4.76
N PHE A 84 -23.17 -41.50 3.88
CA PHE A 84 -24.08 -40.44 3.44
C PHE A 84 -25.50 -40.97 3.65
N LEU A 85 -26.14 -40.55 4.75
CA LEU A 85 -27.60 -40.61 4.86
C LEU A 85 -28.15 -39.26 4.44
N ARG A 86 -28.83 -39.22 3.29
CA ARG A 86 -29.80 -38.15 2.95
C ARG A 86 -31.21 -38.63 3.29
N PRO A 87 -32.09 -37.77 3.80
CA PRO A 87 -33.50 -38.08 3.92
C PRO A 87 -34.19 -38.00 2.55
N LYS A 88 -35.05 -38.98 2.27
CA LYS A 88 -35.93 -39.04 1.09
C LYS A 88 -36.98 -37.92 1.15
N GLN A 89 -37.05 -37.11 0.11
CA GLN A 89 -38.28 -36.43 -0.28
C GLN A 89 -38.61 -36.80 -1.72
N VAL A 90 -39.90 -37.09 -1.91
CA VAL A 90 -40.56 -37.59 -3.11
C VAL A 90 -40.74 -36.45 -4.12
N LEU A 91 -40.26 -36.63 -5.36
CA LEU A 91 -40.69 -35.82 -6.51
C LEU A 91 -40.85 -36.72 -7.75
N LYS A 92 -41.92 -36.43 -8.50
CA LYS A 92 -42.39 -37.05 -9.75
C LYS A 92 -41.50 -36.67 -10.95
N PRO A 93 -41.56 -37.40 -12.08
CA PRO A 93 -40.67 -37.18 -13.23
C PRO A 93 -41.23 -36.17 -14.26
N GLU A 94 -40.35 -35.82 -15.20
CA GLU A 94 -40.54 -35.14 -16.50
C GLU A 94 -40.29 -33.62 -16.53
N GLU A 95 -39.11 -33.24 -17.06
CA GLU A 95 -38.96 -32.66 -18.41
C GLU A 95 -37.47 -32.58 -18.78
N GLU A 96 -37.11 -33.21 -19.90
CA GLU A 96 -35.78 -33.17 -20.51
C GLU A 96 -35.53 -31.78 -21.13
N MET A 97 -34.39 -31.17 -20.79
CA MET A 97 -33.88 -29.98 -21.47
C MET A 97 -32.46 -30.26 -21.93
N THR A 98 -32.32 -30.55 -23.23
CA THR A 98 -31.06 -30.66 -23.96
C THR A 98 -30.25 -29.37 -23.85
N ILE A 99 -29.08 -29.44 -23.22
CA ILE A 99 -28.06 -28.37 -23.25
C ILE A 99 -27.14 -28.67 -24.43
N LEU A 100 -27.16 -27.79 -25.43
CA LEU A 100 -26.21 -27.75 -26.54
C LEU A 100 -24.84 -27.30 -26.01
N ASP A 101 -23.81 -28.05 -26.40
CA ASP A 101 -22.40 -27.83 -26.10
C ASP A 101 -21.86 -26.75 -27.06
N GLU A 102 -21.90 -25.49 -26.65
CA GLU A 102 -21.19 -24.41 -27.34
C GLU A 102 -19.80 -24.22 -26.70
N THR A 103 -18.79 -24.80 -27.31
CA THR A 103 -17.39 -24.43 -27.05
C THR A 103 -17.18 -22.97 -27.47
N PRO A 104 -16.71 -22.07 -26.59
CA PRO A 104 -16.53 -20.68 -26.95
C PRO A 104 -15.39 -20.54 -27.96
N VAL A 105 -15.69 -19.92 -29.10
CA VAL A 105 -14.71 -19.50 -30.10
C VAL A 105 -13.74 -18.52 -29.43
N ARG A 106 -12.50 -18.95 -29.21
CA ARG A 106 -11.40 -18.09 -28.72
C ARG A 106 -11.11 -17.01 -29.75
N SER A 107 -10.97 -15.77 -29.30
CA SER A 107 -10.63 -14.68 -30.21
C SER A 107 -9.16 -14.77 -30.62
N LYS A 108 -8.81 -14.33 -31.84
CA LYS A 108 -7.41 -14.21 -32.29
C LYS A 108 -6.54 -13.41 -31.32
N GLN A 109 -7.13 -12.42 -30.66
CA GLN A 109 -6.46 -11.61 -29.64
C GLN A 109 -6.05 -12.43 -28.41
N ASP A 110 -6.85 -13.43 -28.01
CA ASP A 110 -6.51 -14.33 -26.89
C ASP A 110 -5.35 -15.29 -27.22
N GLU A 111 -5.16 -15.61 -28.51
CA GLU A 111 -4.06 -16.46 -28.98
C GLU A 111 -2.75 -15.68 -29.09
N GLU A 112 -2.79 -14.46 -29.64
CA GLU A 112 -1.62 -13.56 -29.69
C GLU A 112 -1.13 -13.16 -28.29
N GLU A 113 -2.04 -12.87 -27.35
CA GLU A 113 -1.68 -12.62 -25.96
C GLU A 113 -1.10 -13.85 -25.25
N GLN A 114 -1.55 -15.07 -25.61
CA GLN A 114 -0.99 -16.32 -25.08
C GLN A 114 0.40 -16.62 -25.63
N GLN A 115 0.63 -16.36 -26.92
CA GLN A 115 1.93 -16.56 -27.55
C GLN A 115 2.97 -15.57 -27.01
N ALA A 116 2.63 -14.29 -26.91
CA ALA A 116 3.52 -13.28 -26.30
C ALA A 116 3.81 -13.56 -24.81
N MET A 117 2.87 -14.19 -24.10
CA MET A 117 3.09 -14.65 -22.72
C MET A 117 3.97 -15.90 -22.68
N ALA A 118 3.83 -16.83 -23.62
CA ALA A 118 4.68 -18.01 -23.71
C ALA A 118 6.13 -17.62 -24.02
N GLU A 119 6.36 -16.72 -24.97
CA GLU A 119 7.69 -16.17 -25.28
C GLU A 119 8.28 -15.42 -24.08
N PHE A 120 7.48 -14.61 -23.38
CA PHE A 120 7.92 -13.93 -22.17
C PHE A 120 8.21 -14.91 -21.01
N LEU A 121 7.42 -15.96 -20.85
CA LEU A 121 7.64 -17.01 -19.85
C LEU A 121 8.85 -17.86 -20.21
N GLU A 122 9.14 -18.08 -21.49
CA GLU A 122 10.34 -18.76 -21.97
C GLU A 122 11.58 -17.87 -21.75
N GLU A 123 11.47 -16.55 -21.95
CA GLU A 123 12.50 -15.58 -21.54
C GLU A 123 12.68 -15.57 -20.01
N ALA A 124 11.59 -15.60 -19.24
CA ALA A 124 11.64 -15.62 -17.78
C ALA A 124 12.15 -16.96 -17.22
N ASP A 125 11.80 -18.09 -17.84
CA ASP A 125 12.26 -19.44 -17.47
C ASP A 125 13.71 -19.63 -17.88
N SER A 126 14.16 -19.14 -19.04
CA SER A 126 15.59 -19.14 -19.40
C SER A 126 16.43 -18.31 -18.41
N ILE A 127 15.86 -17.24 -17.85
CA ILE A 127 16.44 -16.47 -16.74
C ILE A 127 16.39 -17.27 -15.42
N SER A 128 15.31 -18.03 -15.17
CA SER A 128 15.12 -18.87 -13.98
C SER A 128 15.96 -20.16 -13.98
N THR A 129 16.34 -20.66 -15.16
CA THR A 129 17.18 -21.86 -15.31
C THR A 129 18.64 -21.50 -15.57
N SER A 130 18.97 -20.20 -15.59
CA SER A 130 20.36 -19.79 -15.72
C SER A 130 21.18 -20.34 -14.53
N PRO A 131 22.44 -20.74 -14.75
CA PRO A 131 23.32 -21.19 -13.68
C PRO A 131 23.44 -20.16 -12.54
N GLU A 132 23.32 -18.86 -12.84
CA GLU A 132 23.28 -17.78 -11.84
C GLU A 132 22.01 -17.81 -10.99
N TYR A 133 20.83 -18.08 -11.57
CA TYR A 133 19.58 -18.15 -10.81
C TYR A 133 19.51 -19.40 -9.93
N THR A 134 19.98 -20.54 -10.44
CA THR A 134 20.02 -21.79 -9.66
C THR A 134 21.00 -21.66 -8.49
N ALA A 135 22.16 -21.04 -8.70
CA ALA A 135 23.12 -20.73 -7.62
C ALA A 135 22.55 -19.75 -6.58
N LEU A 136 21.64 -18.85 -6.95
CA LEU A 136 20.98 -17.90 -6.04
C LEU A 136 19.88 -18.53 -5.17
N GLN A 137 19.30 -19.68 -5.56
CA GLN A 137 18.23 -20.34 -4.81
C GLN A 137 18.70 -21.53 -3.94
N THR A 138 19.80 -22.19 -4.29
CA THR A 138 20.28 -23.40 -3.60
C THR A 138 21.18 -23.13 -2.40
N ASN A 139 21.58 -21.88 -2.15
CA ASN A 139 22.50 -21.57 -1.06
C ASN A 139 21.78 -21.56 0.29
N ASP A 140 22.22 -22.48 1.16
CA ASP A 140 21.93 -22.49 2.60
C ASP A 140 22.23 -21.08 3.17
N PRO A 141 21.28 -20.44 3.88
CA PRO A 141 21.48 -19.12 4.48
C PRO A 141 22.67 -19.03 5.46
N ARG A 142 23.30 -20.16 5.82
CA ARG A 142 24.42 -20.25 6.77
C ARG A 142 25.80 -20.42 6.11
N THR A 143 25.90 -20.69 4.81
CA THR A 143 27.18 -20.89 4.14
C THR A 143 27.29 -20.00 2.90
N ASP A 144 28.32 -19.16 2.89
CA ASP A 144 28.76 -18.25 1.82
C ASP A 144 27.91 -16.98 1.65
N LYS A 145 28.34 -15.80 2.10
CA LYS A 145 29.62 -15.14 1.76
C LYS A 145 29.93 -15.09 0.25
N TYR A 146 28.92 -15.30 -0.61
CA TYR A 146 28.99 -14.81 -1.97
C TYR A 146 28.88 -13.28 -1.94
N LYS A 147 30.06 -12.66 -2.03
CA LYS A 147 30.27 -11.40 -2.74
C LYS A 147 29.59 -11.54 -4.11
N ILE A 148 28.29 -11.27 -4.18
CA ILE A 148 27.78 -10.67 -5.40
C ILE A 148 28.52 -9.34 -5.41
N GLY A 149 29.58 -9.26 -6.22
CA GLY A 149 30.31 -8.03 -6.54
C GLY A 149 29.35 -7.09 -7.24
N PHE A 150 28.39 -6.59 -6.48
CA PHE A 150 27.47 -5.58 -6.89
C PHE A 150 28.26 -4.28 -6.83
N GLU A 151 28.03 -3.37 -7.76
CA GLU A 151 28.21 -1.93 -7.57
C GLU A 151 27.34 -1.37 -6.40
N ARG A 152 26.99 -2.21 -5.41
CA ARG A 152 26.58 -1.77 -4.08
C ARG A 152 27.62 -0.82 -3.53
N ASP A 153 28.89 -1.11 -3.78
CA ASP A 153 29.97 -0.37 -3.13
C ASP A 153 30.06 1.05 -3.66
N THR A 154 29.84 1.33 -4.95
CA THR A 154 29.93 2.71 -5.49
C THR A 154 28.73 3.58 -5.09
N TYR A 155 27.48 3.15 -5.34
CA TYR A 155 26.33 4.00 -4.96
C TYR A 155 26.21 4.20 -3.45
N LEU A 156 26.39 3.14 -2.64
CA LEU A 156 26.42 3.33 -1.19
C LEU A 156 27.69 4.05 -0.72
N SER A 157 28.84 3.92 -1.39
CA SER A 157 30.03 4.71 -1.01
C SER A 157 29.83 6.17 -1.31
N ASP A 158 29.34 6.53 -2.49
CA ASP A 158 29.10 7.91 -2.89
C ASP A 158 28.07 8.54 -1.95
N PHE A 159 26.99 7.83 -1.69
CA PHE A 159 25.99 8.25 -0.72
C PHE A 159 26.53 8.37 0.72
N LYS A 160 27.36 7.42 1.16
CA LYS A 160 27.99 7.47 2.49
C LYS A 160 29.05 8.56 2.59
N ASN A 161 29.75 8.86 1.51
CA ASN A 161 30.75 9.91 1.42
C ASN A 161 30.04 11.27 1.47
N GLU A 162 28.95 11.45 0.72
CA GLU A 162 28.07 12.63 0.81
C GLU A 162 27.52 12.83 2.24
N LEU A 163 27.09 11.74 2.90
CA LEU A 163 26.63 11.75 4.29
C LEU A 163 27.75 11.89 5.33
N ALA A 164 28.99 11.57 4.98
CA ALA A 164 30.14 11.73 5.88
C ALA A 164 30.71 13.15 5.79
N GLU A 165 30.55 13.80 4.63
CA GLU A 165 30.94 15.17 4.38
C GLU A 165 29.94 16.20 4.93
N ASN A 166 28.65 15.83 5.01
CA ASN A 166 27.58 16.70 5.51
C ASN A 166 26.93 16.12 6.77
N ASN A 167 26.48 16.95 7.72
CA ASN A 167 25.62 16.45 8.80
C ASN A 167 24.32 15.89 8.18
N ILE A 168 23.75 14.83 8.77
CA ILE A 168 22.52 14.21 8.27
C ILE A 168 21.37 15.23 8.15
N ASP A 169 21.30 16.18 9.09
CA ASP A 169 20.30 17.24 9.08
C ASP A 169 20.48 18.18 7.87
N ASP A 170 21.72 18.53 7.54
CA ASP A 170 22.04 19.36 6.37
C ASP A 170 21.65 18.62 5.07
N TYR A 171 21.88 17.30 5.02
CA TYR A 171 21.51 16.48 3.88
C TYR A 171 19.99 16.38 3.70
N GLU A 172 19.23 16.21 4.78
CA GLU A 172 17.76 16.21 4.70
C GLU A 172 17.22 17.55 4.18
N GLU A 173 17.85 18.66 4.55
CA GLU A 173 17.46 20.00 4.11
C GLU A 173 17.75 20.23 2.64
N ILE A 174 18.95 19.87 2.18
CA ILE A 174 19.33 19.92 0.76
C ILE A 174 18.35 19.11 -0.07
N LEU A 175 18.05 17.86 0.34
CA LEU A 175 17.16 17.00 -0.42
C LEU A 175 15.72 17.54 -0.48
N ARG A 176 15.21 18.10 0.63
CA ARG A 176 13.89 18.74 0.65
C ARG A 176 13.84 19.94 -0.28
N ARG A 177 14.89 20.78 -0.27
CA ARG A 177 15.01 21.93 -1.18
C ARG A 177 15.03 21.47 -2.64
N ASP A 178 15.85 20.48 -2.97
CA ASP A 178 16.01 20.02 -4.35
C ASP A 178 14.72 19.36 -4.88
N ILE A 179 14.03 18.57 -4.05
CA ILE A 179 12.71 18.03 -4.40
C ILE A 179 11.71 19.16 -4.63
N LYS A 180 11.72 20.20 -3.79
CA LYS A 180 10.82 21.35 -3.95
C LYS A 180 11.07 22.05 -5.29
N LEU A 181 12.33 22.30 -5.64
CA LEU A 181 12.70 22.90 -6.93
C LEU A 181 12.23 22.05 -8.11
N LEU A 182 12.49 20.73 -8.09
CA LEU A 182 12.02 19.82 -9.13
C LEU A 182 10.49 19.81 -9.28
N VAL A 183 9.76 19.93 -8.17
CA VAL A 183 8.29 19.99 -8.17
C VAL A 183 7.79 21.32 -8.74
N GLU A 184 8.43 22.44 -8.38
CA GLU A 184 8.06 23.78 -8.86
C GLU A 184 8.30 23.93 -10.36
N GLU A 185 9.49 23.53 -10.83
CA GLU A 185 9.84 23.53 -12.26
C GLU A 185 8.87 22.66 -13.08
N ALA A 186 8.66 21.41 -12.65
CA ALA A 186 7.77 20.50 -13.37
C ALA A 186 6.30 20.95 -13.32
N ARG A 187 5.88 21.66 -12.27
CA ARG A 187 4.54 22.24 -12.18
C ARG A 187 4.35 23.34 -13.21
N GLU A 188 5.30 24.25 -13.35
CA GLU A 188 5.25 25.34 -14.33
C GLU A 188 5.17 24.81 -15.77
N LEU A 189 5.96 23.77 -16.08
CA LEU A 189 5.89 23.09 -17.38
C LEU A 189 4.56 22.38 -17.62
N LEU A 190 4.00 21.72 -16.59
CA LEU A 190 2.69 21.09 -16.68
C LEU A 190 1.57 22.10 -16.88
N GLU A 191 1.60 23.24 -16.20
CA GLU A 191 0.56 24.28 -16.34
C GLU A 191 0.50 24.85 -17.76
N ASN A 192 1.62 24.81 -18.49
CA ASN A 192 1.74 25.27 -19.88
C ASN A 192 1.78 24.13 -20.91
N ILE A 193 1.34 22.92 -20.55
CA ILE A 193 1.38 21.76 -21.45
C ILE A 193 0.46 21.95 -22.67
N THR A 194 1.03 21.89 -23.88
CA THR A 194 0.30 22.01 -25.16
C THR A 194 0.16 20.70 -25.91
N CYS A 195 1.02 19.73 -25.64
CA CYS A 195 1.04 18.40 -26.24
C CYS A 195 1.57 17.35 -25.25
N ILE A 196 1.30 16.07 -25.51
CA ILE A 196 1.79 14.95 -24.70
C ILE A 196 3.27 14.71 -25.06
N PRO A 197 4.19 14.65 -24.07
CA PRO A 197 5.59 14.34 -24.36
C PRO A 197 5.77 13.05 -25.16
N ALA A 198 6.65 13.06 -26.15
CA ALA A 198 6.88 11.93 -27.06
C ALA A 198 7.21 10.62 -26.30
N VAL A 199 7.99 10.72 -25.23
CA VAL A 199 8.36 9.60 -24.34
C VAL A 199 7.16 8.86 -23.76
N CYS A 200 5.98 9.48 -23.67
CA CYS A 200 4.77 8.80 -23.20
C CYS A 200 4.27 7.74 -24.20
N GLY A 201 4.68 7.83 -25.47
CA GLY A 201 4.40 6.87 -26.53
C GLY A 201 5.35 5.67 -26.53
N ASP A 202 6.52 5.78 -25.89
CA ASP A 202 7.55 4.75 -25.93
C ASP A 202 7.08 3.43 -25.31
N PRO A 203 7.49 2.28 -25.85
CA PRO A 203 7.12 1.00 -25.27
C PRO A 203 7.66 0.86 -23.84
N PHE A 204 6.89 0.16 -23.00
CA PHE A 204 7.36 -0.19 -21.66
C PHE A 204 8.57 -1.12 -21.76
N HIS A 205 9.63 -0.80 -21.02
CA HIS A 205 10.86 -1.58 -21.03
C HIS A 205 11.31 -2.00 -19.63
N LEU A 206 12.30 -2.89 -19.59
CA LEU A 206 13.08 -3.21 -18.40
C LEU A 206 14.38 -2.40 -18.45
N PHE A 207 14.99 -2.12 -17.29
CA PHE A 207 16.30 -1.46 -17.28
C PHE A 207 17.35 -2.32 -17.97
N SER A 208 18.16 -1.71 -18.84
CA SER A 208 19.26 -2.35 -19.56
C SER A 208 20.51 -2.56 -18.69
N ALA A 209 20.64 -1.76 -17.63
CA ALA A 209 21.75 -1.80 -16.68
C ALA A 209 21.24 -1.90 -15.24
N SER A 210 22.17 -2.11 -14.30
CA SER A 210 21.87 -2.12 -12.87
C SER A 210 21.38 -0.75 -12.41
N VAL A 211 20.28 -0.73 -11.65
CA VAL A 211 19.70 0.49 -11.10
C VAL A 211 19.47 0.39 -9.59
N PRO A 212 19.44 1.53 -8.88
CA PRO A 212 19.07 1.56 -7.47
C PRO A 212 17.73 0.88 -7.22
N LYS A 213 17.75 -0.07 -6.29
CA LYS A 213 16.57 -0.80 -5.82
C LYS A 213 15.75 0.04 -4.84
N VAL A 214 14.60 0.54 -5.28
CA VAL A 214 13.69 1.30 -4.42
C VAL A 214 12.53 0.41 -3.97
N VAL A 215 12.37 0.21 -2.67
CA VAL A 215 11.25 -0.54 -2.13
C VAL A 215 10.00 0.32 -2.17
N LEU A 216 8.96 -0.11 -2.88
CA LEU A 216 7.62 0.46 -2.71
C LEU A 216 6.94 -0.30 -1.57
N ALA A 217 7.03 0.24 -0.36
CA ALA A 217 6.48 -0.33 0.86
C ALA A 217 5.06 0.15 1.11
N SER A 218 4.18 -0.74 1.56
CA SER A 218 2.91 -0.33 2.16
C SER A 218 2.32 -1.45 3.00
N ARG A 219 1.36 -1.13 3.86
CA ARG A 219 0.42 -2.15 4.35
C ARG A 219 -0.40 -2.71 3.17
N PRO A 220 -0.74 -4.02 3.14
CA PRO A 220 -1.77 -4.52 2.23
C PRO A 220 -3.07 -3.73 2.36
N GLY A 221 -3.65 -3.31 1.24
CA GLY A 221 -4.84 -2.46 1.16
C GLY A 221 -4.57 -0.95 0.99
N SER A 222 -3.32 -0.50 1.15
CA SER A 222 -2.94 0.92 1.04
C SER A 222 -2.64 1.42 -0.38
N GLY A 223 -2.96 0.65 -1.43
CA GLY A 223 -2.91 1.15 -2.82
C GLY A 223 -1.61 0.93 -3.59
N ASN A 224 -0.65 0.18 -3.05
CA ASN A 224 0.65 -0.05 -3.67
C ASN A 224 0.62 -0.61 -5.11
N THR A 225 -0.33 -1.47 -5.47
CA THR A 225 -0.48 -1.93 -6.87
C THR A 225 -0.89 -0.80 -7.83
N TRP A 226 -1.74 0.12 -7.37
CA TRP A 226 -2.11 1.30 -8.16
C TRP A 226 -0.92 2.26 -8.28
N THR A 227 -0.19 2.50 -7.18
CA THR A 227 1.04 3.30 -7.21
C THR A 227 2.08 2.72 -8.17
N ARG A 228 2.27 1.40 -8.22
CA ARG A 228 3.12 0.77 -9.25
C ARG A 228 2.65 1.06 -10.67
N ASN A 229 1.33 1.06 -10.90
CA ASN A 229 0.80 1.38 -12.22
C ASN A 229 1.13 2.84 -12.58
N LEU A 230 0.97 3.78 -11.65
CA LEU A 230 1.36 5.18 -11.86
C LEU A 230 2.85 5.30 -12.21
N ILE A 231 3.71 4.64 -11.42
CA ILE A 231 5.17 4.62 -11.64
C ILE A 231 5.51 4.02 -13.01
N ARG A 232 4.92 2.87 -13.35
CA ARG A 232 5.12 2.21 -14.65
C ARG A 232 4.75 3.13 -15.80
N ASN A 233 3.60 3.81 -15.71
CA ASN A 233 3.12 4.68 -16.77
C ASN A 233 3.94 5.97 -16.89
N GLY A 234 4.39 6.54 -15.77
CA GLY A 234 5.23 7.74 -15.79
C GLY A 234 6.64 7.47 -16.28
N MET A 235 7.30 6.44 -15.74
CA MET A 235 8.69 6.14 -16.08
C MET A 235 8.86 5.27 -17.34
N ARG A 236 7.77 4.73 -17.88
CA ARG A 236 7.78 3.74 -18.98
C ARG A 236 8.59 2.47 -18.68
N VAL A 237 8.78 2.12 -17.40
CA VAL A 237 9.50 0.91 -16.98
C VAL A 237 8.61 -0.09 -16.23
N TYR A 238 8.87 -1.38 -16.40
CA TYR A 238 8.23 -2.40 -15.58
C TYR A 238 8.76 -2.38 -14.14
N THR A 239 7.85 -2.52 -13.17
CA THR A 239 8.19 -2.57 -11.74
C THR A 239 8.21 -4.01 -11.23
N GLY A 240 9.09 -4.30 -10.29
CA GLY A 240 9.23 -5.59 -9.64
C GLY A 240 8.30 -5.80 -8.45
N SER A 241 8.32 -7.01 -7.89
CA SER A 241 7.57 -7.40 -6.70
C SER A 241 8.38 -8.42 -5.90
N VAL A 242 8.26 -8.40 -4.58
CA VAL A 242 8.79 -9.50 -3.73
C VAL A 242 7.87 -10.73 -3.73
N TYR A 243 6.78 -10.66 -4.48
CA TYR A 243 5.80 -11.72 -4.68
C TYR A 243 5.78 -12.10 -6.16
N SER A 244 5.17 -13.24 -6.45
CA SER A 244 4.97 -13.72 -7.82
C SER A 244 3.47 -13.92 -8.06
N ASP A 245 2.76 -12.86 -8.46
CA ASP A 245 1.33 -12.90 -8.76
C ASP A 245 1.09 -13.01 -10.28
N PHE A 246 0.85 -14.23 -10.76
CA PHE A 246 0.57 -14.49 -12.18
C PHE A 246 -0.63 -13.70 -12.74
N SER A 247 -1.63 -13.37 -11.91
CA SER A 247 -2.77 -12.57 -12.38
C SER A 247 -2.36 -11.13 -12.67
N LEU A 248 -1.40 -10.57 -11.91
CA LEU A 248 -0.86 -9.23 -12.18
C LEU A 248 0.10 -9.26 -13.37
N ALA A 249 0.92 -10.31 -13.49
CA ALA A 249 1.81 -10.49 -14.64
C ALA A 249 1.02 -10.47 -15.97
N ARG A 250 -0.05 -11.27 -16.07
CA ARG A 250 -0.97 -11.26 -17.22
C ARG A 250 -1.66 -9.90 -17.41
N GLY A 251 -1.89 -9.17 -16.33
CA GLY A 251 -2.45 -7.81 -16.36
C GLY A 251 -1.46 -6.71 -16.77
N GLY A 252 -0.27 -7.07 -17.28
CA GLY A 252 0.73 -6.12 -17.80
C GLY A 252 1.85 -5.76 -16.83
N PHE A 253 1.90 -6.34 -15.63
CA PHE A 253 3.05 -6.19 -14.71
C PHE A 253 4.13 -7.21 -15.05
N LYS A 254 4.80 -7.08 -16.21
CA LYS A 254 5.81 -8.06 -16.66
C LYS A 254 6.94 -8.30 -15.64
N GLY A 255 7.34 -7.26 -14.89
CA GLY A 255 8.32 -7.39 -13.80
C GLY A 255 7.85 -8.17 -12.56
N GLU A 256 6.58 -8.58 -12.47
CA GLU A 256 6.02 -9.30 -11.32
C GLU A 256 6.65 -10.68 -11.10
N LEU A 257 7.09 -11.36 -12.16
CA LEU A 257 7.64 -12.71 -12.07
C LEU A 257 9.17 -12.72 -11.95
N LEU A 258 9.82 -11.57 -12.15
CA LEU A 258 11.26 -11.45 -11.99
C LEU A 258 11.64 -11.52 -10.51
N SER A 259 12.84 -12.05 -10.25
CA SER A 259 13.43 -12.04 -8.90
C SER A 259 13.44 -10.61 -8.35
N LYS A 260 13.14 -10.44 -7.06
CA LYS A 260 13.27 -9.15 -6.36
C LYS A 260 14.68 -8.54 -6.48
N TYR A 261 15.69 -9.39 -6.69
CA TYR A 261 17.09 -9.02 -6.90
C TYR A 261 17.44 -8.71 -8.37
N SER A 262 16.52 -8.91 -9.32
CA SER A 262 16.77 -8.73 -10.76
C SER A 262 17.20 -7.30 -11.08
N VAL A 263 18.42 -7.11 -11.59
CA VAL A 263 18.97 -5.80 -11.96
C VAL A 263 18.09 -5.02 -12.95
N LYS A 264 17.24 -5.72 -13.69
CA LYS A 264 16.31 -5.19 -14.71
C LYS A 264 15.10 -4.42 -14.14
N THR A 265 14.90 -4.40 -12.81
CA THR A 265 13.77 -3.72 -12.15
C THR A 265 14.25 -2.76 -11.07
N GLY A 266 13.86 -1.49 -11.13
CA GLY A 266 14.20 -0.49 -10.10
C GLY A 266 13.27 -0.55 -8.88
N VAL A 267 12.01 -0.17 -9.09
CA VAL A 267 11.00 -0.12 -8.02
C VAL A 267 10.43 -1.50 -7.76
N VAL A 268 10.50 -1.98 -6.52
CA VAL A 268 10.08 -3.32 -6.11
C VAL A 268 9.02 -3.25 -5.00
N LYS A 269 7.82 -3.77 -5.26
CA LYS A 269 6.73 -3.80 -4.28
C LYS A 269 7.03 -4.72 -3.10
N SER A 270 6.75 -4.24 -1.89
CA SER A 270 6.83 -5.02 -0.65
C SER A 270 5.75 -4.63 0.37
N HIS A 271 5.46 -5.55 1.30
CA HIS A 271 4.65 -5.27 2.50
C HIS A 271 5.48 -5.29 3.79
N TYR A 272 6.80 -5.21 3.68
CA TYR A 272 7.71 -5.11 4.81
C TYR A 272 7.30 -3.93 5.74
N PRO A 273 7.38 -4.07 7.08
CA PRO A 273 7.95 -5.19 7.85
C PRO A 273 7.02 -6.39 8.07
N LEU A 274 5.81 -6.41 7.50
CA LEU A 274 4.84 -7.48 7.77
C LEU A 274 5.10 -8.79 7.03
N VAL A 275 6.09 -8.80 6.13
CA VAL A 275 6.51 -10.00 5.43
C VAL A 275 7.62 -10.66 6.23
N SER A 276 7.25 -11.53 7.17
CA SER A 276 8.13 -12.56 7.68
C SER A 276 7.65 -13.87 7.07
N ARG A 277 8.43 -14.47 6.15
CA ARG A 277 8.12 -15.85 5.72
C ARG A 277 8.38 -16.78 6.92
N PRO A 278 7.55 -17.80 7.16
CA PRO A 278 7.94 -18.87 8.08
C PRO A 278 9.26 -19.49 7.57
N GLY A 279 10.30 -19.50 8.40
CA GLY A 279 11.61 -20.09 8.07
C GLY A 279 12.57 -19.22 7.23
N GLY A 280 12.22 -17.97 6.93
CA GLY A 280 13.11 -17.04 6.22
C GLY A 280 13.23 -15.73 6.98
N HIS A 281 14.40 -15.45 7.54
CA HIS A 281 14.76 -14.09 7.89
C HIS A 281 14.74 -13.28 6.60
N TYR A 282 13.76 -12.38 6.45
CA TYR A 282 13.94 -11.27 5.51
C TYR A 282 15.20 -10.56 5.98
N ASP A 283 16.17 -10.38 5.09
CA ASP A 283 17.54 -9.88 5.28
C ASP A 283 17.61 -8.40 5.71
N GLY A 284 16.65 -7.95 6.51
CA GLY A 284 16.28 -6.55 6.57
C GLY A 284 15.99 -6.04 5.17
N GLN A 285 15.96 -4.73 4.98
CA GLN A 285 15.94 -4.18 3.62
C GLN A 285 17.35 -4.14 3.04
N GLY A 286 18.25 -5.08 3.37
CA GLY A 286 19.68 -5.02 3.01
C GLY A 286 19.95 -4.85 1.51
N TRP A 287 19.02 -5.26 0.67
CA TRP A 287 19.07 -5.16 -0.79
C TRP A 287 18.50 -3.87 -1.39
N SER A 288 17.78 -3.05 -0.63
CA SER A 288 17.25 -1.78 -1.13
C SER A 288 18.25 -0.64 -0.96
N HIS A 289 18.13 0.39 -1.80
CA HIS A 289 18.86 1.64 -1.69
C HIS A 289 18.00 2.73 -1.05
N GLY A 290 16.67 2.59 -1.13
CA GLY A 290 15.73 3.48 -0.46
C GLY A 290 14.32 2.92 -0.46
N THR A 291 13.38 3.71 0.04
CA THR A 291 11.97 3.33 0.15
C THR A 291 11.04 4.46 -0.30
N ILE A 292 10.00 4.10 -1.04
CA ILE A 292 8.76 4.87 -1.14
C ILE A 292 7.70 4.16 -0.28
N HIS A 293 7.23 4.79 0.78
CA HIS A 293 6.24 4.26 1.70
C HIS A 293 4.87 4.89 1.43
N VAL A 294 3.88 4.07 1.06
CA VAL A 294 2.51 4.52 0.82
C VAL A 294 1.65 4.23 2.04
N VAL A 295 1.12 5.28 2.65
CA VAL A 295 0.21 5.21 3.81
C VAL A 295 -1.20 5.53 3.37
N ARG A 296 -2.19 4.89 3.97
CA ARG A 296 -3.62 5.14 3.69
C ARG A 296 -4.37 5.28 5.02
N ALA A 297 -5.55 5.88 5.03
CA ALA A 297 -6.41 5.82 6.22
C ALA A 297 -6.60 4.34 6.67
N PRO A 298 -6.37 4.02 7.96
CA PRO A 298 -6.28 2.64 8.42
C PRO A 298 -7.58 1.86 8.25
N LEU A 299 -8.72 2.53 8.41
CA LEU A 299 -10.02 1.91 8.19
C LEU A 299 -10.16 1.47 6.72
N ASP A 300 -9.95 2.40 5.79
CA ASP A 300 -10.01 2.15 4.35
C ASP A 300 -9.03 1.06 3.89
N ALA A 301 -7.79 1.10 4.36
CA ALA A 301 -6.78 0.10 4.03
C ALA A 301 -7.16 -1.30 4.52
N LEU A 302 -7.63 -1.42 5.78
CA LEU A 302 -7.99 -2.71 6.35
C LEU A 302 -9.27 -3.29 5.76
N LEU A 303 -10.25 -2.45 5.41
CA LEU A 303 -11.44 -2.86 4.67
C LEU A 303 -11.08 -3.34 3.26
N ALA A 304 -10.21 -2.60 2.55
CA ALA A 304 -9.73 -3.00 1.23
C ALA A 304 -9.00 -4.35 1.28
N GLU A 305 -8.16 -4.58 2.29
CA GLU A 305 -7.46 -5.86 2.46
C GLU A 305 -8.42 -7.01 2.82
N CYS A 306 -9.38 -6.78 3.71
CA CYS A 306 -10.41 -7.78 4.00
C CYS A 306 -11.14 -8.20 2.73
N GLN A 307 -11.57 -7.22 1.95
CA GLN A 307 -12.26 -7.46 0.70
C GLN A 307 -11.39 -8.23 -0.28
N ARG A 308 -10.10 -7.88 -0.45
CA ARG A 308 -9.13 -8.63 -1.29
C ARG A 308 -9.03 -10.10 -0.88
N LYS A 309 -8.93 -10.38 0.42
CA LYS A 309 -8.79 -11.75 0.95
C LYS A 309 -10.05 -12.59 0.76
N ARG A 310 -11.20 -11.94 0.69
CA ARG A 310 -12.53 -12.58 0.70
C ARG A 310 -13.13 -12.70 -0.69
N SER A 311 -12.72 -11.86 -1.64
CA SER A 311 -13.20 -11.83 -3.02
C SER A 311 -12.59 -12.92 -3.93
N LYS A 312 -12.17 -14.07 -3.38
CA LYS A 312 -11.44 -15.18 -4.07
C LYS A 312 -11.87 -15.36 -5.54
N GLY A 313 -10.89 -15.52 -6.44
CA GLY A 313 -11.07 -15.75 -7.89
C GLY A 313 -10.34 -14.72 -8.78
N PRO A 314 -10.42 -14.86 -10.12
CA PRO A 314 -9.95 -13.84 -11.07
C PRO A 314 -10.54 -12.47 -10.72
N GLY A 315 -9.71 -11.42 -10.70
CA GLY A 315 -10.16 -10.08 -10.31
C GLY A 315 -10.31 -9.85 -8.80
N GLY A 316 -9.80 -10.74 -7.93
CA GLY A 316 -9.83 -10.56 -6.47
C GLY A 316 -9.22 -9.23 -5.99
N HIS A 317 -8.33 -8.62 -6.78
CA HIS A 317 -7.75 -7.30 -6.51
C HIS A 317 -8.76 -6.15 -6.68
N THR A 318 -9.80 -6.29 -7.50
CA THR A 318 -10.74 -5.21 -7.89
C THR A 318 -12.21 -5.50 -7.56
N LYS A 319 -12.57 -6.73 -7.20
CA LYS A 319 -13.96 -7.14 -6.92
C LYS A 319 -14.52 -6.59 -5.60
N ALA A 320 -15.73 -6.01 -5.66
CA ALA A 320 -16.52 -5.54 -4.51
C ALA A 320 -17.16 -6.69 -3.72
N LEU A 321 -17.19 -6.57 -2.38
CA LEU A 321 -17.98 -7.46 -1.52
C LEU A 321 -19.36 -6.83 -1.23
N PRO A 322 -20.40 -7.65 -1.01
CA PRO A 322 -21.67 -7.17 -0.52
C PRO A 322 -21.54 -6.46 0.83
N GLU A 323 -22.35 -5.43 1.05
CA GLU A 323 -22.32 -4.55 2.23
C GLU A 323 -22.37 -5.31 3.56
N LYS A 324 -23.17 -6.39 3.65
CA LYS A 324 -23.26 -7.22 4.86
C LYS A 324 -21.90 -7.76 5.34
N TYR A 325 -21.02 -8.11 4.39
CA TYR A 325 -19.67 -8.58 4.70
C TYR A 325 -18.77 -7.43 5.12
N LEU A 326 -18.94 -6.26 4.52
CA LEU A 326 -18.19 -5.06 4.91
C LEU A 326 -18.52 -4.67 6.37
N LYS A 327 -19.81 -4.52 6.70
CA LYS A 327 -20.30 -4.08 8.02
C LYS A 327 -19.89 -5.01 9.17
N ARG A 328 -19.92 -6.33 8.97
CA ARG A 328 -19.66 -7.31 10.03
C ARG A 328 -18.27 -7.92 9.92
N THR A 329 -18.00 -8.60 8.80
CA THR A 329 -16.78 -9.38 8.65
C THR A 329 -15.55 -8.50 8.52
N CYS A 330 -15.61 -7.45 7.69
CA CYS A 330 -14.44 -6.61 7.44
C CYS A 330 -14.18 -5.59 8.54
N THR A 331 -15.21 -5.13 9.25
CA THR A 331 -15.06 -4.37 10.49
C THR A 331 -14.33 -5.17 11.55
N ASN A 332 -14.75 -6.42 11.82
CA ASN A 332 -14.06 -7.29 12.79
C ASN A 332 -12.62 -7.56 12.36
N PHE A 333 -12.39 -7.75 11.05
CA PHE A 333 -11.05 -7.84 10.49
C PHE A 333 -10.23 -6.59 10.79
N ALA A 334 -10.76 -5.39 10.54
CA ALA A 334 -10.09 -4.12 10.80
C ALA A 334 -9.75 -3.96 12.29
N ILE A 335 -10.69 -4.23 13.19
CA ILE A 335 -10.46 -4.21 14.64
C ILE A 335 -9.31 -5.17 15.01
N SER A 336 -9.34 -6.41 14.52
CA SER A 336 -8.34 -7.43 14.84
C SER A 336 -6.95 -7.13 14.27
N ARG A 337 -6.87 -6.39 13.16
CA ARG A 337 -5.62 -6.08 12.45
C ARG A 337 -5.09 -4.67 12.69
N SER A 338 -5.82 -3.83 13.40
CA SER A 338 -5.43 -2.45 13.74
C SER A 338 -4.03 -2.37 14.40
N ARG A 339 -3.72 -3.26 15.36
CA ARG A 339 -2.37 -3.32 15.98
C ARG A 339 -1.26 -3.59 14.97
N SER A 340 -1.49 -4.53 14.05
CA SER A 340 -0.52 -4.84 12.98
C SER A 340 -0.41 -3.72 11.96
N TYR A 341 -1.51 -2.98 11.70
CA TYR A 341 -1.46 -1.78 10.88
C TYR A 341 -0.58 -0.71 11.54
N ASN A 342 -0.84 -0.41 12.81
CA ASN A 342 -0.10 0.54 13.60
C ASN A 342 1.40 0.20 13.63
N ALA A 343 1.75 -1.07 13.89
CA ALA A 343 3.14 -1.52 13.89
C ALA A 343 3.83 -1.31 12.53
N ALA A 344 3.13 -1.54 11.41
CA ALA A 344 3.67 -1.33 10.08
C ALA A 344 3.93 0.16 9.79
N VAL A 345 2.96 1.03 10.12
CA VAL A 345 3.14 2.47 9.96
C VAL A 345 4.25 2.97 10.88
N ARG A 346 4.24 2.62 12.17
CA ARG A 346 5.28 3.02 13.14
C ARG A 346 6.67 2.59 12.74
N TYR A 347 6.84 1.43 12.10
CA TYR A 347 8.15 1.01 11.63
C TYR A 347 8.75 2.06 10.69
N TRP A 348 7.93 2.54 9.75
CA TRP A 348 8.32 3.53 8.77
C TRP A 348 8.20 4.95 9.28
N GLU A 349 7.30 5.24 10.23
CA GLU A 349 6.84 6.57 10.64
C GLU A 349 7.16 6.92 12.10
N LYS A 350 8.20 6.32 12.71
CA LYS A 350 8.61 6.60 14.12
C LYS A 350 8.62 8.10 14.44
N ASP A 351 8.31 8.41 15.71
CA ASP A 351 7.95 9.75 16.20
C ASP A 351 9.04 10.80 15.94
N THR A 352 8.57 11.95 15.48
CA THR A 352 9.31 13.15 15.01
C THR A 352 10.35 12.87 13.92
N ASP A 353 10.34 13.66 12.87
CA ASP A 353 11.53 13.76 12.01
C ASP A 353 12.53 14.76 12.61
N SER A 354 13.66 14.95 11.93
CA SER A 354 14.71 15.95 12.27
C SER A 354 14.16 17.37 12.42
N TYR A 355 12.99 17.67 11.83
CA TYR A 355 12.32 18.98 11.87
C TYR A 355 11.28 19.08 12.99
N GLY A 356 11.17 18.05 13.83
CA GLY A 356 10.22 18.02 14.94
C GLY A 356 8.78 17.78 14.51
N GLU A 357 8.51 17.40 13.25
CA GLU A 357 7.16 17.11 12.78
C GLU A 357 6.75 15.67 13.08
N THR A 358 5.61 15.49 13.74
CA THR A 358 5.03 14.16 13.94
C THR A 358 4.26 13.72 12.70
N PHE A 359 4.16 12.40 12.48
CA PHE A 359 3.36 11.85 11.40
C PHE A 359 1.88 12.29 11.45
N LYS A 360 1.34 12.63 12.63
CA LYS A 360 -0.05 13.07 12.77
C LYS A 360 -0.28 14.50 12.33
N ASP A 361 0.76 15.31 12.47
CA ASP A 361 0.70 16.75 12.23
C ASP A 361 1.22 17.11 10.83
N PHE A 362 1.93 16.17 10.18
CA PHE A 362 2.44 16.34 8.83
C PHE A 362 1.30 16.60 7.81
N THR A 363 1.39 17.74 7.12
CA THR A 363 0.41 18.21 6.14
C THR A 363 0.92 18.17 4.69
N GLY A 364 2.24 18.05 4.49
CA GLY A 364 2.87 18.05 3.17
C GLY A 364 2.48 16.86 2.28
N ASN A 365 2.88 16.88 1.01
CA ASN A 365 2.57 15.80 0.05
C ASN A 365 3.61 14.66 0.07
N LEU A 366 4.80 14.92 0.61
CA LEU A 366 5.89 13.97 0.67
C LEU A 366 6.72 14.22 1.93
N ARG A 367 6.78 13.22 2.80
CA ARG A 367 7.63 13.26 3.99
C ARG A 367 8.93 12.55 3.69
N PHE A 368 10.06 13.22 3.88
CA PHE A 368 11.38 12.60 3.76
C PHE A 368 12.01 12.36 5.12
N LYS A 369 12.73 11.24 5.24
CA LYS A 369 13.62 10.92 6.35
C LYS A 369 14.50 9.71 6.08
N PHE A 370 15.43 9.45 7.00
CA PHE A 370 16.18 8.20 7.06
C PHE A 370 15.50 7.13 7.93
N VAL A 371 15.38 5.90 7.39
CA VAL A 371 14.97 4.72 8.15
C VAL A 371 16.05 3.65 8.00
N ASN A 372 16.73 3.32 9.10
CA ASN A 372 17.89 2.41 9.13
C ASN A 372 18.99 2.81 8.13
N GLY A 373 19.33 4.11 8.11
CA GLY A 373 20.36 4.66 7.22
C GLY A 373 19.99 4.67 5.74
N LYS A 374 18.69 4.58 5.39
CA LYS A 374 18.22 4.63 4.01
C LYS A 374 17.19 5.73 3.80
N PRO A 375 17.28 6.47 2.68
CA PRO A 375 16.30 7.48 2.30
C PRO A 375 14.92 6.85 2.15
N THR A 376 13.94 7.39 2.86
CA THR A 376 12.55 6.93 2.89
C THR A 376 11.63 8.11 2.65
N PHE A 377 10.87 8.03 1.57
CA PHE A 377 9.85 9.01 1.23
C PHE A 377 8.46 8.44 1.48
N SER A 378 7.66 9.12 2.28
CA SER A 378 6.32 8.68 2.62
C SER A 378 5.27 9.61 2.00
N LEU A 379 4.27 9.01 1.37
CA LEU A 379 3.13 9.73 0.79
C LEU A 379 1.80 9.12 1.25
N PHE A 380 0.76 9.93 1.24
CA PHE A 380 -0.59 9.47 1.52
C PHE A 380 -1.26 9.03 0.22
N TYR A 381 -1.91 7.86 0.27
CA TYR A 381 -2.82 7.39 -0.77
C TYR A 381 -3.92 8.42 -1.03
N GLU A 382 -4.35 9.12 0.03
CA GLU A 382 -5.35 10.16 -0.07
C GLU A 382 -4.90 11.31 -0.98
N ASP A 383 -3.62 11.70 -0.94
CA ASP A 383 -3.06 12.71 -1.85
C ASP A 383 -3.13 12.21 -3.30
N LEU A 384 -2.71 10.96 -3.59
CA LEU A 384 -2.87 10.36 -4.92
C LEU A 384 -4.32 10.35 -5.41
N SER A 385 -5.30 10.20 -4.50
CA SER A 385 -6.72 10.11 -4.86
C SER A 385 -7.43 11.46 -4.94
N ARG A 386 -6.90 12.49 -4.27
CA ARG A 386 -7.55 13.80 -4.11
C ARG A 386 -6.85 14.91 -4.86
N ASP A 387 -5.53 14.89 -4.93
CA ASP A 387 -4.70 15.83 -5.68
C ASP A 387 -3.62 15.02 -6.41
N LEU A 388 -4.09 14.30 -7.42
CA LEU A 388 -3.28 13.34 -8.15
C LEU A 388 -2.06 14.02 -8.80
N GLN A 389 -2.23 15.20 -9.39
CA GLN A 389 -1.14 15.91 -10.05
C GLN A 389 -0.03 16.29 -9.07
N SER A 390 -0.37 16.93 -7.95
CA SER A 390 0.62 17.30 -6.94
C SER A 390 1.30 16.06 -6.36
N ALA A 391 0.53 15.01 -6.07
CA ALA A 391 1.08 13.76 -5.54
C ALA A 391 2.03 13.05 -6.53
N LEU A 392 1.73 13.10 -7.84
CA LEU A 392 2.61 12.56 -8.88
C LEU A 392 3.89 13.37 -9.02
N LEU A 393 3.82 14.71 -9.01
CA LEU A 393 5.00 15.58 -9.04
C LEU A 393 5.98 15.20 -7.92
N HIS A 394 5.48 15.07 -6.69
CA HIS A 394 6.33 14.71 -5.55
C HIS A 394 6.84 13.26 -5.62
N LEU A 395 6.00 12.33 -6.07
CA LEU A 395 6.41 10.93 -6.25
C LEU A 395 7.54 10.81 -7.28
N PHE A 396 7.42 11.49 -8.43
CA PHE A 396 8.44 11.42 -9.47
C PHE A 396 9.68 12.24 -9.13
N ALA A 397 9.57 13.34 -8.39
CA ALA A 397 10.74 14.02 -7.82
C ALA A 397 11.53 13.10 -6.86
N ALA A 398 10.83 12.37 -5.98
CA ALA A 398 11.45 11.38 -5.11
C ALA A 398 12.11 10.22 -5.89
N LEU A 399 11.52 9.78 -7.00
CA LEU A 399 12.12 8.76 -7.85
C LEU A 399 13.29 9.31 -8.67
N LYS A 400 13.24 10.58 -9.11
CA LYS A 400 14.32 11.25 -9.85
C LYS A 400 15.60 11.30 -9.02
N TYR A 401 15.48 11.48 -7.71
CA TYR A 401 16.59 11.35 -6.78
C TYR A 401 17.30 9.98 -6.87
N PHE A 402 16.55 8.88 -6.98
CA PHE A 402 17.14 7.54 -7.09
C PHE A 402 17.68 7.22 -8.48
N TYR A 403 16.95 7.58 -9.54
CA TYR A 403 17.26 7.11 -10.90
C TYR A 403 17.99 8.13 -11.75
N ARG A 404 18.05 9.40 -11.35
CA ARG A 404 18.72 10.50 -12.06
C ARG A 404 18.34 10.50 -13.56
N ASN A 405 19.30 10.27 -14.44
CA ASN A 405 19.12 10.29 -15.90
C ASN A 405 18.49 8.99 -16.46
N GLN A 406 18.30 7.97 -15.62
CA GLN A 406 17.69 6.69 -16.01
C GLN A 406 16.16 6.72 -15.96
N MET A 407 15.56 7.89 -15.77
CA MET A 407 14.12 8.09 -15.90
C MET A 407 13.84 9.44 -16.58
N PRO A 408 12.66 9.61 -17.19
CA PRO A 408 12.23 10.90 -17.74
C PRO A 408 12.32 12.05 -16.72
N SER A 409 12.18 13.28 -17.18
CA SER A 409 12.01 14.42 -16.28
C SER A 409 10.77 14.25 -15.38
N VAL A 410 10.71 15.00 -14.27
CA VAL A 410 9.55 14.97 -13.36
C VAL A 410 8.27 15.41 -14.08
N TYR A 411 8.40 16.40 -14.97
CA TYR A 411 7.35 16.88 -15.87
C TYR A 411 6.84 15.74 -16.77
N GLU A 412 7.72 15.13 -17.56
CA GLU A 412 7.35 14.07 -18.50
C GLU A 412 6.73 12.87 -17.79
N ALA A 413 7.35 12.40 -16.71
CA ALA A 413 6.82 11.26 -15.96
C ALA A 413 5.43 11.55 -15.39
N THR A 414 5.20 12.77 -14.90
CA THR A 414 3.88 13.20 -14.43
C THR A 414 2.87 13.26 -15.58
N ALA A 415 3.22 13.88 -16.70
CA ALA A 415 2.38 13.98 -17.88
C ALA A 415 1.99 12.59 -18.42
N CYS A 416 2.94 11.67 -18.54
CA CYS A 416 2.69 10.29 -18.99
C CYS A 416 1.77 9.52 -18.04
N ALA A 417 1.97 9.67 -16.73
CA ALA A 417 1.09 9.04 -15.74
C ALA A 417 -0.34 9.60 -15.81
N LEU A 418 -0.50 10.92 -15.90
CA LEU A 418 -1.82 11.57 -16.05
C LEU A 418 -2.51 11.17 -17.36
N HIS A 419 -1.78 11.18 -18.48
CA HIS A 419 -2.28 10.73 -19.78
C HIS A 419 -2.79 9.28 -19.72
N SER A 420 -2.00 8.36 -19.15
CA SER A 420 -2.36 6.94 -19.09
C SER A 420 -3.63 6.64 -18.30
N LEU A 421 -3.99 7.48 -17.33
CA LEU A 421 -5.19 7.31 -16.51
C LEU A 421 -6.46 7.68 -17.27
N LYS A 422 -6.41 8.67 -18.16
CA LYS A 422 -7.52 8.95 -19.10
C LYS A 422 -7.81 7.71 -19.97
N VAL A 423 -6.79 6.93 -20.28
CA VAL A 423 -6.87 5.73 -21.12
C VAL A 423 -7.25 4.47 -20.32
N THR A 424 -6.94 4.40 -19.01
CA THR A 424 -7.03 3.13 -18.24
C THR A 424 -7.62 3.25 -16.83
N GLU A 425 -8.95 3.38 -16.69
CA GLU A 425 -9.62 3.30 -15.38
C GLU A 425 -9.88 1.84 -14.89
N LYS A 426 -8.82 1.02 -14.70
CA LYS A 426 -9.00 -0.40 -14.31
C LYS A 426 -8.63 -0.75 -12.86
N PHE A 427 -8.08 0.17 -12.07
CA PHE A 427 -7.48 -0.17 -10.76
C PHE A 427 -8.31 0.20 -9.53
N HIS A 428 -9.39 0.98 -9.68
CA HIS A 428 -10.26 1.30 -8.56
C HIS A 428 -11.41 0.30 -8.43
N ARG A 429 -11.69 -0.10 -7.18
CA ARG A 429 -12.84 -0.95 -6.86
C ARG A 429 -14.12 -0.13 -7.04
N LYS A 430 -15.15 -0.76 -7.62
CA LYS A 430 -16.50 -0.17 -7.68
C LYS A 430 -16.95 0.25 -6.29
N ALA A 431 -17.64 1.39 -6.22
CA ALA A 431 -17.98 2.04 -4.97
C ALA A 431 -18.82 1.13 -4.05
N THR A 432 -18.35 0.96 -2.82
CA THR A 432 -19.20 0.51 -1.70
C THR A 432 -20.17 1.60 -1.26
N THR A 433 -21.24 1.24 -0.57
CA THR A 433 -22.31 2.13 -0.10
C THR A 433 -21.78 3.26 0.81
N PRO A 434 -22.24 4.52 0.67
CA PRO A 434 -21.72 5.71 1.36
C PRO A 434 -21.69 5.66 2.89
N LYS A 435 -22.61 4.91 3.49
CA LYS A 435 -22.96 5.00 4.92
C LYS A 435 -22.73 3.67 5.63
N LEU A 436 -21.51 3.14 5.53
CA LEU A 436 -21.18 1.82 6.08
C LEU A 436 -21.33 1.76 7.61
N PHE A 437 -21.03 2.86 8.30
CA PHE A 437 -21.03 2.96 9.77
C PHE A 437 -21.92 4.08 10.32
N GLU A 438 -22.81 4.62 9.50
CA GLU A 438 -23.77 5.62 9.96
C GLU A 438 -24.61 5.04 11.12
N ASN A 439 -24.74 5.82 12.20
CA ASN A 439 -25.44 5.43 13.44
C ASN A 439 -24.86 4.20 14.16
N ARG A 440 -23.55 3.93 14.04
CA ARG A 440 -22.86 2.80 14.71
C ARG A 440 -21.69 3.23 15.62
N PRO A 441 -21.93 4.06 16.65
CA PRO A 441 -20.88 4.48 17.58
C PRO A 441 -20.21 3.30 18.31
N ASP A 442 -20.98 2.24 18.55
CA ASP A 442 -20.52 0.97 19.14
C ASP A 442 -19.37 0.31 18.37
N ILE A 443 -19.28 0.58 17.06
CA ILE A 443 -18.21 0.09 16.18
C ILE A 443 -17.13 1.15 15.98
N VAL A 444 -17.54 2.39 15.72
CA VAL A 444 -16.63 3.48 15.32
C VAL A 444 -15.70 3.85 16.47
N GLU A 445 -16.22 3.99 17.69
CA GLU A 445 -15.42 4.47 18.81
C GLU A 445 -14.28 3.51 19.19
N PRO A 446 -14.48 2.17 19.29
CA PRO A 446 -13.37 1.24 19.51
C PRO A 446 -12.32 1.22 18.39
N LEU A 447 -12.75 1.42 17.14
CA LEU A 447 -11.84 1.52 15.99
C LEU A 447 -10.99 2.78 16.10
N CYS A 448 -11.62 3.94 16.26
CA CYS A 448 -10.94 5.22 16.35
C CYS A 448 -10.02 5.30 17.57
N ARG A 449 -10.42 4.74 18.71
CA ARG A 449 -9.55 4.60 19.89
C ARG A 449 -8.26 3.83 19.57
N LYS A 450 -8.33 2.77 18.75
CA LYS A 450 -7.15 1.99 18.33
C LYS A 450 -6.28 2.72 17.32
N PHE A 451 -6.88 3.60 16.51
CA PHE A 451 -6.17 4.37 15.47
C PHE A 451 -5.60 5.68 15.99
N ARG A 452 -6.12 6.22 17.11
CA ARG A 452 -5.81 7.54 17.66
C ARG A 452 -4.31 7.87 17.76
N THR A 453 -3.45 6.88 17.99
CA THR A 453 -2.00 7.12 18.15
C THR A 453 -1.26 7.37 16.84
N TYR A 454 -1.91 7.24 15.67
CA TYR A 454 -1.29 7.46 14.36
C TYR A 454 -2.30 7.96 13.32
N TRP A 455 -3.49 8.38 13.76
CA TRP A 455 -4.47 9.01 12.91
C TRP A 455 -4.02 10.42 12.59
N ASN A 456 -3.85 10.73 11.31
CA ASN A 456 -3.52 12.07 10.83
C ASN A 456 -4.82 12.78 10.47
N VAL A 457 -5.26 13.72 11.31
CA VAL A 457 -6.52 14.44 11.13
C VAL A 457 -6.46 15.41 9.95
N HIS A 458 -5.29 15.95 9.61
CA HIS A 458 -5.16 16.85 8.46
C HIS A 458 -5.35 16.13 7.13
N LYS A 459 -4.86 14.89 7.04
CA LYS A 459 -4.98 14.06 5.83
C LYS A 459 -6.28 13.27 5.76
N TRP A 460 -6.82 12.83 6.90
CA TRP A 460 -7.98 11.91 6.93
C TRP A 460 -9.26 12.52 7.52
N GLY A 461 -9.19 13.75 8.01
CA GLY A 461 -10.18 14.42 8.85
C GLY A 461 -10.48 13.67 10.14
N GLU A 462 -11.57 14.01 10.82
CA GLU A 462 -11.94 13.37 12.07
C GLU A 462 -12.18 11.86 11.92
N CYS A 463 -11.77 11.09 12.93
CA CYS A 463 -12.07 9.66 12.96
C CYS A 463 -13.50 9.44 13.42
N ASP A 464 -14.42 9.40 12.46
CA ASP A 464 -15.87 9.27 12.63
C ASP A 464 -16.44 8.01 11.96
N GLY A 465 -15.57 7.18 11.38
CA GLY A 465 -15.95 5.98 10.63
C GLY A 465 -16.34 6.25 9.17
N THR A 466 -16.34 7.51 8.72
CA THR A 466 -16.60 7.85 7.33
C THR A 466 -15.43 7.41 6.46
N LEU A 467 -15.70 6.62 5.41
CA LEU A 467 -14.66 6.19 4.48
C LEU A 467 -14.16 7.39 3.67
N GLN A 468 -12.86 7.43 3.35
CA GLN A 468 -12.22 8.61 2.78
C GLN A 468 -12.84 9.08 1.45
N LYS A 469 -13.38 8.15 0.65
CA LYS A 469 -14.08 8.46 -0.61
C LYS A 469 -15.49 9.06 -0.44
N HIS A 470 -16.03 9.09 0.77
CA HIS A 470 -17.35 9.63 1.11
C HIS A 470 -17.26 10.92 1.91
N ARG A 471 -16.04 11.35 2.25
CA ARG A 471 -15.78 12.58 2.98
C ARG A 471 -15.94 13.75 2.03
N THR A 472 -16.78 14.70 2.42
CA THR A 472 -17.06 15.96 1.69
C THR A 472 -16.33 17.14 2.32
N ASP A 473 -15.84 16.98 3.54
CA ASP A 473 -15.02 17.92 4.28
C ASP A 473 -13.56 17.97 3.79
N VAL A 474 -13.22 17.18 2.77
CA VAL A 474 -11.91 17.21 2.13
C VAL A 474 -12.07 17.47 0.63
N THR A 475 -11.46 18.54 0.15
CA THR A 475 -11.53 18.95 -1.25
C THR A 475 -10.76 17.98 -2.15
N LYS A 476 -11.38 17.59 -3.27
CA LYS A 476 -10.69 16.91 -4.38
C LYS A 476 -10.30 17.96 -5.42
N ILE A 477 -9.01 18.03 -5.71
CA ILE A 477 -8.43 18.85 -6.76
C ILE A 477 -8.44 18.04 -8.04
N GLN A 478 -9.05 18.58 -9.08
CA GLN A 478 -9.00 17.95 -10.40
C GLN A 478 -7.62 18.18 -11.00
N PRO A 479 -6.98 17.15 -11.58
CA PRO A 479 -5.74 17.37 -12.31
C PRO A 479 -6.00 18.26 -13.53
N ILE A 480 -4.96 18.93 -14.01
CA ILE A 480 -5.02 19.63 -15.30
C ILE A 480 -5.46 18.68 -16.41
N SER A 481 -6.11 19.23 -17.44
CA SER A 481 -6.44 18.45 -18.62
C SER A 481 -5.19 18.28 -19.47
N ILE A 482 -4.70 17.03 -19.56
CA ILE A 482 -3.66 16.69 -20.53
C ILE A 482 -4.21 16.75 -21.97
N PRO A 483 -3.50 17.37 -22.92
CA PRO A 483 -3.84 17.38 -24.35
C PRO A 483 -4.04 15.97 -24.93
N SER A 484 -4.65 15.88 -26.12
CA SER A 484 -4.83 14.61 -26.83
C SER A 484 -3.66 14.24 -27.73
N ASP A 485 -2.93 15.24 -28.22
CA ASP A 485 -1.98 15.08 -29.31
C ASP A 485 -0.55 15.01 -28.75
N PHE A 486 0.27 14.13 -29.34
CA PHE A 486 1.68 14.02 -28.98
C PHE A 486 2.47 15.20 -29.54
N CYS A 487 3.51 15.61 -28.82
CA CYS A 487 4.44 16.61 -29.30
C CYS A 487 5.20 16.05 -30.52
N ASP A 488 5.37 16.88 -31.55
CA ASP A 488 6.21 16.53 -32.69
C ASP A 488 7.64 16.29 -32.21
N SER A 489 8.16 15.10 -32.48
CA SER A 489 9.53 14.70 -32.11
C SER A 489 10.62 15.48 -32.86
N THR A 490 10.23 16.42 -33.74
CA THR A 490 11.12 17.24 -34.57
C THR A 490 11.46 18.59 -33.95
N ILE A 491 10.95 18.92 -32.75
CA ILE A 491 11.40 20.10 -32.02
C ILE A 491 12.74 19.74 -31.38
N GLU A 492 13.83 20.22 -31.99
CA GLU A 492 15.20 20.15 -31.47
C GLU A 492 15.21 20.48 -29.97
N GLU A 493 15.97 19.67 -29.20
CA GLU A 493 16.28 19.87 -27.78
C GLU A 493 16.78 21.31 -27.55
N LYS A 494 15.87 22.25 -27.32
CA LYS A 494 16.22 23.56 -26.79
C LYS A 494 16.46 23.36 -25.30
N ASP A 495 17.74 23.20 -24.98
CA ASP A 495 18.39 23.48 -23.70
C ASP A 495 17.46 23.25 -22.51
N THR A 496 17.22 21.98 -22.19
CA THR A 496 16.91 21.63 -20.80
C THR A 496 18.08 22.13 -19.97
N VAL A 497 17.81 23.13 -19.13
CA VAL A 497 18.73 23.60 -18.09
C VAL A 497 19.27 22.36 -17.39
N ARG A 498 20.54 22.04 -17.67
CA ARG A 498 21.25 21.02 -16.90
C ARG A 498 21.10 21.44 -15.44
N LEU A 499 20.53 20.57 -14.62
CA LEU A 499 20.71 20.67 -13.18
C LEU A 499 22.21 20.93 -12.98
N ASP A 500 22.52 22.08 -12.37
CA ASP A 500 23.90 22.48 -12.12
C ASP A 500 24.64 21.28 -11.53
N PRO A 501 25.89 21.00 -11.98
CA PRO A 501 26.67 19.85 -11.53
C PRO A 501 27.15 19.99 -10.08
N LEU A 502 26.35 20.57 -9.18
CA LEU A 502 26.56 20.46 -7.74
C LEU A 502 26.53 19.00 -7.27
N PHE A 503 26.00 18.07 -8.07
CA PHE A 503 26.10 16.62 -7.85
C PHE A 503 27.35 15.96 -8.44
N GLU A 504 28.10 16.60 -9.36
CA GLU A 504 29.34 16.06 -9.95
C GLU A 504 30.60 16.80 -9.47
N ALA A 505 30.46 18.01 -8.93
CA ALA A 505 31.59 18.88 -8.54
C ALA A 505 32.33 18.41 -7.27
N ASN A 506 31.76 17.53 -6.45
CA ASN A 506 32.44 17.04 -5.25
C ASN A 506 33.30 15.78 -5.47
N THR A 507 33.20 15.10 -6.62
CA THR A 507 33.98 13.88 -6.88
C THR A 507 35.34 14.09 -7.56
N THR A 508 35.69 15.31 -7.98
CA THR A 508 36.93 15.57 -8.76
C THR A 508 38.04 16.34 -8.03
N ARG A 509 37.93 16.58 -6.71
CA ARG A 509 39.02 17.18 -5.92
C ARG A 509 39.67 16.17 -4.96
N LYS A 510 40.62 15.40 -5.48
CA LYS A 510 41.95 15.09 -4.86
C LYS A 510 42.59 13.86 -5.52
N SER A 511 43.30 14.10 -6.60
CA SER A 511 44.48 13.32 -6.98
C SER A 511 45.56 14.31 -7.39
N GLY A 512 46.05 15.06 -6.40
CA GLY A 512 47.26 15.86 -6.51
C GLY A 512 48.27 15.25 -5.56
N ASP A 513 49.13 14.41 -6.12
CA ASP A 513 50.43 14.06 -5.55
C ASP A 513 51.12 15.33 -5.06
N GLU A 514 51.61 15.31 -3.82
CA GLU A 514 52.86 15.97 -3.48
C GLU A 514 53.39 15.38 -2.16
N SER A 515 54.47 14.62 -2.29
CA SER A 515 55.53 14.42 -1.30
C SER A 515 56.83 14.77 -2.02
N PRO A 516 57.85 15.32 -1.34
CA PRO A 516 58.51 14.67 -0.20
C PRO A 516 58.23 15.31 1.16
#